data_AF-A0A2V7K0V6-F1
#
_entry.id   AF-A0A2V7K0V6-F1
#
_cell.length_a   1.000
_cell.length_b   1.000
_cell.length_c   1.000
_cell.angle_alpha   90.00
_cell.angle_beta   90.00
_cell.angle_gamma   90.00
#
_symmetry.space_group_name_H-M   'P 1'
#
loop_
_entity.id
_entity.type
_entity.pdbx_description
1 polymer ?
#
loop_
_entity_poly.entity_id
_entity_poly.type
_entity_poly.pdbx_seq_one_letter_code
_entity_poly.pdbx_strand_id
1 'polypeptide(L)'
;GGGGGGGGGGPGRVVFNASSWARSDVLRVPNGAGRRLVHDGRDWPAVDLPDGSALVVARDVPALGYVALAESERAANPPRDDGTALEAQAGRFHVVLDPASGAIRSLTTGDGKERVRPTGWPGGGLNQLVYVRGGRHSALWTEPSREFLRAAPDLTVSQAQLVSARRERLPGIGVQLVVQRKVEGAGDVTSVVTLYDELPWLDVENRITKPATLEKEALYVAFPFALTRPTVEVEVPLGRMTVDRDQQRGGCRDWYAHAHWVWLHDAADGMLWSGPDTPLLTLNDIFRGQWRRTLEPDGTLFAYVLHNYWPTNFAARQGGDVTCRFRLSPLAAGGDPAEPVRRGWAACDPLYVSAPYASAGSGRLPRKDSGLLVADPGVAVVGAKPADDRSGAVVKLLDVTGVARPVAVWPGAYGFRAARRANFVENNGDPVPIAADGRATLELPAWGVGALRLFTSRERAG
;
A
#
# COMPACT_ATOMS: atom_id res chain seq x y z
N GLY A 1 22.44 -23.94 35.98
CA GLY A 1 22.86 -22.60 36.43
C GLY A 1 23.65 -21.95 35.32
N GLY A 2 23.09 -20.92 34.71
CA GLY A 2 23.68 -20.08 33.66
C GLY A 2 22.73 -18.90 33.52
N GLY A 3 23.12 -17.75 34.08
CA GLY A 3 22.21 -16.65 34.42
C GLY A 3 21.52 -16.05 33.20
N GLY A 4 20.19 -16.10 33.20
CA GLY A 4 19.38 -15.19 32.41
C GLY A 4 19.56 -13.78 32.95
N GLY A 5 20.21 -12.91 32.18
CA GLY A 5 20.25 -11.49 32.48
C GLY A 5 18.82 -10.97 32.55
N GLY A 6 18.36 -10.65 33.76
CA GLY A 6 17.10 -9.95 33.98
C GLY A 6 17.11 -8.67 33.15
N GLY A 7 16.23 -8.60 32.15
CA GLY A 7 16.08 -7.43 31.30
C GLY A 7 15.69 -6.24 32.16
N GLY A 8 16.66 -5.37 32.46
CA GLY A 8 16.42 -4.12 33.16
C GLY A 8 15.33 -3.30 32.47
N GLY A 9 14.47 -2.69 33.27
CA GLY A 9 13.53 -1.69 32.79
C GLY A 9 14.24 -0.53 32.10
N GLY A 10 13.54 0.15 31.19
CA GLY A 10 14.14 1.23 30.41
C GLY A 10 13.24 1.72 29.28
N PRO A 11 13.66 2.77 28.55
CA PRO A 11 12.89 3.33 27.44
C PRO A 11 12.59 2.28 26.35
N GLY A 12 11.45 2.43 25.69
CA GLY A 12 11.04 1.53 24.62
C GLY A 12 9.89 2.06 23.79
N ARG A 13 9.58 1.32 22.73
CA ARG A 13 8.43 1.55 21.84
C ARG A 13 7.82 0.22 21.45
N VAL A 14 6.55 0.23 21.07
CA VAL A 14 5.87 -0.95 20.54
C VAL A 14 5.50 -0.67 19.08
N VAL A 15 5.83 -1.62 18.20
CA VAL A 15 5.41 -1.60 16.80
C VAL A 15 4.36 -2.68 16.61
N PHE A 16 3.19 -2.29 16.12
CA PHE A 16 2.03 -3.16 15.90
C PHE A 16 1.81 -3.40 14.42
N ASN A 17 1.33 -4.60 14.11
CA ASN A 17 0.91 -5.03 12.80
C ASN A 17 -0.56 -5.47 12.87
N ALA A 18 -1.45 -4.68 12.30
CA ALA A 18 -2.87 -5.01 12.18
C ALA A 18 -3.18 -5.94 10.99
N SER A 19 -2.18 -6.23 10.15
CA SER A 19 -2.35 -7.10 8.98
C SER A 19 -2.40 -8.58 9.35
N SER A 20 -2.96 -9.37 8.43
CA SER A 20 -3.14 -10.83 8.56
C SER A 20 -1.86 -11.63 8.41
N TRP A 21 -0.79 -11.00 7.92
CA TRP A 21 0.49 -11.65 7.66
C TRP A 21 1.61 -10.96 8.44
N ALA A 22 2.59 -11.76 8.86
CA ALA A 22 3.83 -11.20 9.38
C ALA A 22 4.53 -10.41 8.27
N ARG A 23 5.14 -9.27 8.63
CA ARG A 23 5.81 -8.42 7.64
C ARG A 23 7.01 -7.67 8.20
N SER A 24 7.96 -7.46 7.32
CA SER A 24 9.05 -6.50 7.45
C SER A 24 8.72 -5.34 6.52
N ASP A 25 8.74 -4.11 7.03
CA ASP A 25 8.38 -2.92 6.27
C ASP A 25 9.15 -1.71 6.82
N VAL A 26 9.12 -0.62 6.08
CA VAL A 26 9.59 0.67 6.56
C VAL A 26 8.48 1.37 7.33
N LEU A 27 8.84 2.07 8.40
CA LEU A 27 7.93 2.98 9.10
C LEU A 27 8.63 4.25 9.53
N ARG A 28 7.85 5.32 9.65
CA ARG A 28 8.30 6.58 10.24
C ARG A 28 8.02 6.56 11.73
N VAL A 29 9.06 6.76 12.55
CA VAL A 29 8.97 6.81 14.00
C VAL A 29 9.06 8.26 14.48
N PRO A 30 7.96 8.85 14.98
CA PRO A 30 7.97 10.21 15.54
C PRO A 30 8.91 10.30 16.75
N ASN A 31 9.68 11.38 16.86
CA ASN A 31 10.72 11.57 17.89
C ASN A 31 11.74 10.42 17.92
N GLY A 32 12.00 9.81 16.76
CA GLY A 32 12.93 8.69 16.61
C GLY A 32 14.36 9.12 16.26
N ALA A 33 14.58 10.39 15.92
CA ALA A 33 15.91 10.87 15.57
C ALA A 33 16.91 10.68 16.73
N GLY A 34 18.09 10.16 16.44
CA GLY A 34 19.13 9.86 17.45
C GLY A 34 18.79 8.68 18.36
N ARG A 35 17.67 7.97 18.11
CA ARG A 35 17.28 6.79 18.89
C ARG A 35 17.72 5.50 18.20
N ARG A 36 18.22 4.57 19.01
CA ARG A 36 18.56 3.20 18.64
C ARG A 36 17.44 2.29 19.13
N LEU A 37 16.85 1.54 18.21
CA LEU A 37 15.74 0.62 18.46
C LEU A 37 16.24 -0.83 18.32
N VAL A 38 16.03 -1.64 19.36
CA VAL A 38 16.59 -3.00 19.45
C VAL A 38 15.53 -4.01 19.88
N HIS A 39 15.48 -5.16 19.22
CA HIS A 39 14.73 -6.33 19.65
C HIS A 39 15.65 -7.56 19.64
N ASP A 40 15.67 -8.34 20.73
CA ASP A 40 16.49 -9.56 20.88
C ASP A 40 17.96 -9.38 20.45
N GLY A 41 18.56 -8.26 20.85
CA GLY A 41 19.95 -7.92 20.56
C GLY A 41 20.23 -7.52 19.11
N ARG A 42 19.19 -7.42 18.26
CA ARG A 42 19.29 -6.98 16.87
C ARG A 42 18.77 -5.56 16.70
N ASP A 43 19.56 -4.74 16.05
CA ASP A 43 19.22 -3.35 15.75
C ASP A 43 18.27 -3.28 14.56
N TRP A 44 17.29 -2.39 14.67
CA TRP A 44 16.50 -1.98 13.51
C TRP A 44 17.19 -0.77 12.86
N PRO A 45 17.63 -0.89 11.59
CA PRO A 45 18.28 0.22 10.89
C PRO A 45 17.38 1.45 10.89
N ALA A 46 17.98 2.61 11.18
CA ALA A 46 17.27 3.87 11.33
C ALA A 46 18.07 5.03 10.69
N VAL A 47 17.37 5.89 9.98
CA VAL A 47 17.90 7.14 9.41
C VAL A 47 17.15 8.32 10.00
N ASP A 48 17.90 9.32 10.50
CA ASP A 48 17.35 10.50 11.18
C ASP A 48 16.86 11.53 10.17
N LEU A 49 15.56 11.84 10.22
CA LEU A 49 14.96 12.82 9.32
C LEU A 49 15.05 14.24 9.91
N PRO A 50 15.10 15.29 9.06
CA PRO A 50 15.27 16.67 9.52
C PRO A 50 14.18 17.19 10.46
N ASP A 51 13.00 16.57 10.46
CA ASP A 51 11.88 16.95 11.33
C ASP A 51 11.89 16.25 12.71
N GLY A 52 12.98 15.59 13.07
CA GLY A 52 13.14 14.89 14.34
C GLY A 52 12.51 13.49 14.40
N SER A 53 11.85 13.05 13.32
CA SER A 53 11.46 11.65 13.16
C SER A 53 12.63 10.79 12.66
N ALA A 54 12.46 9.46 12.67
CA ALA A 54 13.38 8.55 11.99
C ALA A 54 12.62 7.65 11.02
N LEU A 55 13.23 7.36 9.87
CA LEU A 55 12.81 6.26 9.00
C LEU A 55 13.46 4.98 9.51
N VAL A 56 12.67 3.92 9.75
CA VAL A 56 13.14 2.68 10.38
C VAL A 56 12.70 1.49 9.56
N VAL A 57 13.58 0.49 9.39
CA VAL A 57 13.21 -0.81 8.81
C VAL A 57 12.81 -1.76 9.94
N ALA A 58 11.50 -1.98 10.09
CA ALA A 58 10.95 -2.99 10.98
C ALA A 58 11.09 -4.39 10.38
N ARG A 59 11.38 -5.36 11.25
CA ARG A 59 11.65 -6.74 10.85
C ARG A 59 10.72 -7.70 11.55
N ASP A 60 10.11 -8.58 10.77
CA ASP A 60 9.36 -9.76 11.21
C ASP A 60 8.30 -9.45 12.29
N VAL A 61 7.54 -8.37 12.09
CA VAL A 61 6.45 -8.00 12.99
C VAL A 61 5.30 -9.01 12.79
N PRO A 62 4.88 -9.77 13.82
CA PRO A 62 3.90 -10.86 13.67
C PRO A 62 2.56 -10.39 13.11
N ALA A 63 1.82 -11.26 12.42
CA ALA A 63 0.44 -11.01 12.03
C ALA A 63 -0.43 -10.68 13.25
N LEU A 64 -1.31 -9.68 13.15
CA LEU A 64 -2.23 -9.26 14.22
C LEU A 64 -1.52 -9.16 15.58
N GLY A 65 -0.32 -8.59 15.57
CA GLY A 65 0.63 -8.72 16.65
C GLY A 65 1.52 -7.51 16.81
N TYR A 66 2.58 -7.67 17.60
CA TYR A 66 3.47 -6.57 17.94
C TYR A 66 4.90 -7.02 18.25
N VAL A 67 5.81 -6.04 18.24
CA VAL A 67 7.18 -6.14 18.73
C VAL A 67 7.45 -4.96 19.68
N ALA A 68 7.84 -5.25 20.91
CA ALA A 68 8.33 -4.30 21.88
C ALA A 68 9.85 -4.15 21.77
N LEU A 69 10.27 -2.94 21.45
CA LEU A 69 11.65 -2.51 21.22
C LEU A 69 12.20 -1.86 22.49
N ALA A 70 13.46 -2.17 22.81
CA ALA A 70 14.25 -1.34 23.72
C ALA A 70 14.76 -0.11 22.96
N GLU A 71 14.71 1.05 23.60
CA GLU A 71 15.18 2.32 23.05
C GLU A 71 16.39 2.83 23.85
N SER A 72 17.40 3.32 23.14
CA SER A 72 18.58 3.98 23.71
C SER A 72 19.06 5.09 22.79
N GLU A 73 20.05 5.88 23.22
CA GLU A 73 20.66 6.92 22.39
C GLU A 73 21.73 6.35 21.46
N ARG A 74 21.86 6.97 20.28
CA ARG A 74 22.96 6.73 19.34
C ARG A 74 23.43 8.03 18.72
N ALA A 75 24.61 7.99 18.10
CA ALA A 75 25.04 9.06 17.21
C ALA A 75 24.04 9.29 16.07
N ALA A 76 23.97 10.54 15.60
CA ALA A 76 23.12 10.92 14.48
C ALA A 76 23.51 10.15 13.21
N ASN A 77 22.51 9.72 12.44
CA ASN A 77 22.62 9.01 11.18
C ASN A 77 21.66 9.61 10.14
N PRO A 78 21.90 10.85 9.68
CA PRO A 78 21.05 11.49 8.69
C PRO A 78 21.25 10.91 7.27
N PRO A 79 20.34 11.20 6.33
CA PRO A 79 20.58 11.00 4.91
C PRO A 79 21.89 11.68 4.48
N ARG A 80 22.61 11.04 3.55
CA ARG A 80 23.87 11.58 2.99
C ARG A 80 23.62 12.00 1.56
N ASP A 81 23.74 13.29 1.29
CA ASP A 81 23.66 13.84 -0.07
C ASP A 81 24.89 13.42 -0.88
N ASP A 82 24.64 12.73 -2.00
CA ASP A 82 25.66 12.29 -2.96
C ASP A 82 25.76 13.22 -4.17
N GLY A 83 24.99 14.31 -4.17
CA GLY A 83 24.94 15.32 -5.24
C GLY A 83 23.99 14.96 -6.37
N THR A 84 24.13 15.69 -7.48
CA THR A 84 23.29 15.55 -8.68
C THR A 84 23.38 14.15 -9.25
N ALA A 85 22.22 13.52 -9.47
CA ALA A 85 22.14 12.17 -10.03
C ALA A 85 20.77 11.93 -10.67
N LEU A 86 20.78 11.15 -11.75
CA LEU A 86 19.57 10.65 -12.43
C LEU A 86 19.42 9.14 -12.28
N GLU A 87 20.22 8.52 -11.43
CA GLU A 87 20.33 7.08 -11.35
C GLU A 87 20.62 6.65 -9.91
N ALA A 88 19.98 5.57 -9.50
CA ALA A 88 20.20 4.96 -8.20
C ALA A 88 20.02 3.44 -8.27
N GLN A 89 20.75 2.74 -7.40
CA GLN A 89 20.64 1.30 -7.21
C GLN A 89 20.70 0.99 -5.71
N ALA A 90 19.79 0.15 -5.24
CA ALA A 90 19.83 -0.45 -3.91
C ALA A 90 19.06 -1.77 -3.91
N GLY A 91 19.56 -2.72 -3.13
CA GLY A 91 19.00 -4.08 -3.07
C GLY A 91 18.86 -4.68 -4.46
N ARG A 92 17.63 -5.05 -4.81
CA ARG A 92 17.29 -5.67 -6.10
C ARG A 92 16.89 -4.68 -7.20
N PHE A 93 16.90 -3.38 -6.93
CA PHE A 93 16.33 -2.37 -7.83
C PHE A 93 17.39 -1.44 -8.39
N HIS A 94 17.26 -1.14 -9.67
CA HIS A 94 18.02 -0.10 -10.35
C HIS A 94 17.06 0.79 -11.13
N VAL A 95 17.17 2.09 -10.92
CA VAL A 95 16.28 3.12 -11.48
C VAL A 95 17.10 4.15 -12.22
N VAL A 96 16.63 4.50 -13.42
CA VAL A 96 17.16 5.62 -14.23
C VAL A 96 16.03 6.59 -14.55
N LEU A 97 16.26 7.86 -14.26
CA LEU A 97 15.36 8.97 -14.56
C LEU A 97 15.60 9.50 -15.98
N ASP A 98 14.52 9.96 -16.59
CA ASP A 98 14.55 10.72 -17.82
C ASP A 98 15.03 12.16 -17.56
N PRO A 99 16.05 12.66 -18.28
CA PRO A 99 16.61 14.00 -18.04
C PRO A 99 15.69 15.15 -18.45
N ALA A 100 14.66 14.92 -19.26
CA ALA A 100 13.73 15.98 -19.66
C ALA A 100 12.58 16.12 -18.67
N SER A 101 12.04 14.99 -18.21
CA SER A 101 10.83 14.96 -17.39
C SER A 101 11.08 14.66 -15.92
N GLY A 102 12.10 13.87 -15.58
CA GLY A 102 12.32 13.30 -14.25
C GLY A 102 11.48 12.06 -13.94
N ALA A 103 10.74 11.53 -14.93
CA ALA A 103 10.07 10.23 -14.78
C ALA A 103 11.07 9.08 -14.80
N ILE A 104 10.70 7.92 -14.25
CA ILE A 104 11.51 6.71 -14.29
C ILE A 104 11.40 6.10 -15.69
N ARG A 105 12.42 6.29 -16.54
CA ARG A 105 12.47 5.71 -17.89
C ARG A 105 12.93 4.25 -17.91
N SER A 106 13.61 3.81 -16.86
CA SER A 106 14.07 2.43 -16.70
C SER A 106 13.99 2.03 -15.24
N LEU A 107 13.44 0.84 -15.02
CA LEU A 107 13.37 0.15 -13.74
C LEU A 107 13.74 -1.30 -14.01
N THR A 108 14.91 -1.72 -13.57
CA THR A 108 15.30 -3.13 -13.61
C THR A 108 15.27 -3.73 -12.21
N THR A 109 14.97 -5.02 -12.14
CA THR A 109 14.87 -5.76 -10.88
C THR A 109 15.97 -6.83 -10.80
N GLY A 110 16.02 -7.63 -9.73
CA GLY A 110 17.10 -8.60 -9.50
C GLY A 110 17.26 -9.68 -10.58
N ASP A 111 16.27 -9.83 -11.47
CA ASP A 111 16.31 -10.69 -12.66
C ASP A 111 16.80 -9.96 -13.94
N GLY A 112 17.20 -8.69 -13.83
CA GLY A 112 17.75 -7.87 -14.92
C GLY A 112 16.74 -7.42 -15.97
N LYS A 113 15.44 -7.76 -15.82
CA LYS A 113 14.42 -7.42 -16.80
C LYS A 113 13.93 -5.97 -16.62
N GLU A 114 13.68 -5.30 -17.74
CA GLU A 114 13.07 -3.97 -17.78
C GLU A 114 11.59 -4.04 -17.38
N ARG A 115 11.13 -3.03 -16.62
CA ARG A 115 9.75 -2.90 -16.13
C ARG A 115 9.01 -1.71 -16.73
N VAL A 116 9.70 -0.83 -17.45
CA VAL A 116 9.10 0.35 -18.12
C VAL A 116 8.94 0.10 -19.61
N ARG A 117 7.77 0.38 -20.17
CA ARG A 117 7.55 0.24 -21.61
C ARG A 117 8.42 1.25 -22.37
N PRO A 118 9.26 0.82 -23.35
CA PRO A 118 10.14 1.74 -24.10
C PRO A 118 9.38 2.76 -24.97
N THR A 119 8.24 2.37 -25.52
CA THR A 119 7.35 3.19 -26.35
C THR A 119 5.99 3.30 -25.68
N GLY A 120 5.94 4.01 -24.55
CA GLY A 120 4.71 4.29 -23.81
C GLY A 120 3.85 5.39 -24.45
N TRP A 121 2.70 5.65 -23.82
CA TRP A 121 1.89 6.86 -24.01
C TRP A 121 2.80 8.10 -24.13
N PRO A 122 2.56 9.03 -25.09
CA PRO A 122 3.57 9.94 -25.62
C PRO A 122 4.47 10.57 -24.54
N GLY A 123 5.72 10.08 -24.48
CA GLY A 123 6.83 10.68 -23.73
C GLY A 123 6.96 10.33 -22.23
N GLY A 124 6.20 9.39 -21.68
CA GLY A 124 6.22 9.12 -20.23
C GLY A 124 6.94 7.84 -19.80
N GLY A 125 7.71 7.91 -18.71
CA GLY A 125 8.12 6.76 -17.91
C GLY A 125 7.20 6.52 -16.70
N LEU A 126 7.57 5.63 -15.78
CA LEU A 126 6.83 5.49 -14.52
C LEU A 126 6.93 6.79 -13.72
N ASN A 127 5.88 7.10 -12.98
CA ASN A 127 5.75 8.35 -12.23
C ASN A 127 5.76 9.61 -13.13
N GLN A 128 5.30 9.53 -14.38
CA GLN A 128 5.11 10.74 -15.19
C GLN A 128 3.83 11.46 -14.75
N LEU A 129 3.96 12.70 -14.23
CA LEU A 129 2.80 13.51 -13.92
C LEU A 129 2.22 14.14 -15.19
N VAL A 130 0.90 14.08 -15.32
CA VAL A 130 0.14 14.55 -16.47
C VAL A 130 -1.01 15.42 -15.96
N TYR A 131 -0.98 16.70 -16.29
CA TYR A 131 -2.03 17.64 -15.95
C TYR A 131 -2.84 17.99 -17.20
N VAL A 132 -4.14 17.85 -17.10
CA VAL A 132 -5.08 17.96 -18.22
C VAL A 132 -6.02 19.11 -17.91
N ARG A 133 -6.16 20.03 -18.86
CA ARG A 133 -7.06 21.20 -18.78
C ARG A 133 -8.03 21.21 -19.94
N GLY A 134 -9.21 21.78 -19.73
CA GLY A 134 -10.23 21.95 -20.77
C GLY A 134 -11.31 20.87 -20.74
N GLY A 135 -11.97 20.66 -21.88
CA GLY A 135 -13.05 19.70 -22.04
C GLY A 135 -14.40 20.19 -21.52
N ARG A 136 -14.63 21.51 -21.41
CA ARG A 136 -15.98 22.04 -21.19
C ARG A 136 -16.92 21.61 -22.32
N HIS A 137 -18.21 21.45 -22.02
CA HIS A 137 -19.25 21.06 -22.98
C HIS A 137 -18.89 19.82 -23.80
N SER A 138 -18.27 18.82 -23.17
CA SER A 138 -17.75 17.64 -23.87
C SER A 138 -18.17 16.30 -23.26
N ALA A 139 -17.70 15.23 -23.89
CA ALA A 139 -17.85 13.86 -23.46
C ALA A 139 -17.24 13.53 -22.09
N LEU A 140 -16.49 14.45 -21.47
CA LEU A 140 -16.06 14.32 -20.07
C LEU A 140 -17.20 14.49 -19.06
N TRP A 141 -18.41 14.81 -19.52
CA TRP A 141 -19.58 15.09 -18.68
C TRP A 141 -19.32 16.26 -17.71
N THR A 142 -18.78 17.35 -18.24
CA THR A 142 -18.45 18.53 -17.42
C THR A 142 -19.66 19.36 -17.01
N GLU A 143 -20.80 19.14 -17.68
CA GLU A 143 -22.07 19.84 -17.48
C GLU A 143 -23.26 18.88 -17.64
N PRO A 144 -24.45 19.18 -17.07
CA PRO A 144 -25.57 18.23 -17.03
C PRO A 144 -26.17 17.85 -18.39
N SER A 145 -25.96 18.64 -19.45
CA SER A 145 -26.58 18.39 -20.76
C SER A 145 -26.01 17.13 -21.42
N ARG A 146 -26.89 16.19 -21.75
CA ARG A 146 -26.52 14.93 -22.42
C ARG A 146 -26.05 15.13 -23.86
N GLU A 147 -26.35 16.27 -24.49
CA GLU A 147 -25.91 16.54 -25.87
C GLU A 147 -24.38 16.61 -25.97
N PHE A 148 -23.73 17.10 -24.92
CA PHE A 148 -22.28 17.24 -24.82
C PHE A 148 -21.56 15.89 -24.77
N LEU A 149 -22.25 14.80 -24.41
CA LEU A 149 -21.66 13.46 -24.40
C LEU A 149 -21.18 12.97 -25.77
N ARG A 150 -21.59 13.66 -26.86
CA ARG A 150 -21.16 13.37 -28.23
C ARG A 150 -20.00 14.25 -28.71
N ALA A 151 -19.67 15.32 -27.98
CA ALA A 151 -18.63 16.25 -28.37
C ALA A 151 -17.27 15.78 -27.85
N ALA A 152 -16.30 15.61 -28.74
CA ALA A 152 -14.94 15.29 -28.36
C ALA A 152 -14.37 16.41 -27.47
N PRO A 153 -13.66 16.07 -26.38
CA PRO A 153 -13.10 17.10 -25.51
C PRO A 153 -11.89 17.77 -26.15
N ASP A 154 -11.87 19.10 -26.11
CA ASP A 154 -10.66 19.88 -26.35
C ASP A 154 -9.81 19.90 -25.08
N LEU A 155 -8.66 19.22 -25.12
CA LEU A 155 -7.81 19.00 -23.95
C LEU A 155 -6.41 19.54 -24.20
N THR A 156 -5.97 20.42 -23.30
CA THR A 156 -4.55 20.78 -23.16
C THR A 156 -3.90 19.82 -22.18
N VAL A 157 -2.82 19.17 -22.60
CA VAL A 157 -2.08 18.20 -21.80
C VAL A 157 -0.69 18.75 -21.51
N SER A 158 -0.38 18.95 -20.23
CA SER A 158 0.91 19.42 -19.74
C SER A 158 1.57 18.29 -18.93
N GLN A 159 2.87 18.08 -19.15
CA GLN A 159 3.66 17.04 -18.48
C GLN A 159 4.68 17.67 -17.54
N ALA A 160 5.04 16.96 -16.47
CA ALA A 160 6.14 17.36 -15.61
C ALA A 160 7.47 17.41 -16.37
N GLN A 161 8.19 18.51 -16.19
CA GLN A 161 9.56 18.74 -16.66
C GLN A 161 10.52 18.70 -15.47
N LEU A 162 11.71 18.13 -15.69
CA LEU A 162 12.76 18.07 -14.68
C LEU A 162 13.32 19.48 -14.42
N VAL A 163 13.49 19.82 -13.15
CA VAL A 163 14.24 21.02 -12.71
C VAL A 163 15.60 20.59 -12.17
N SER A 164 15.61 19.64 -11.24
CA SER A 164 16.85 19.05 -10.70
C SER A 164 16.57 17.68 -10.09
N ALA A 165 17.61 16.86 -9.94
CA ALA A 165 17.55 15.60 -9.23
C ALA A 165 18.85 15.38 -8.47
N ARG A 166 18.75 14.90 -7.23
CA ARG A 166 19.89 14.49 -6.42
C ARG A 166 19.66 13.11 -5.84
N ARG A 167 20.75 12.44 -5.48
CA ARG A 167 20.72 11.15 -4.78
C ARG A 167 21.06 11.36 -3.32
N GLU A 168 20.27 10.76 -2.44
CA GLU A 168 20.55 10.69 -1.01
C GLU A 168 20.72 9.22 -0.61
N ARG A 169 21.86 8.87 -0.02
CA ARG A 169 22.00 7.56 0.64
C ARG A 169 21.28 7.61 1.98
N LEU A 170 20.56 6.53 2.28
CA LEU A 170 19.94 6.27 3.57
C LEU A 170 20.76 5.18 4.27
N PRO A 171 21.77 5.52 5.11
CA PRO A 171 22.71 4.52 5.60
C PRO A 171 22.03 3.37 6.35
N GLY A 172 22.19 2.14 5.82
CA GLY A 172 21.60 0.91 6.36
C GLY A 172 20.13 0.67 5.98
N ILE A 173 19.54 1.50 5.12
CA ILE A 173 18.15 1.37 4.65
C ILE A 173 18.08 1.28 3.12
N GLY A 174 18.86 2.10 2.40
CA GLY A 174 18.88 2.13 0.95
C GLY A 174 19.27 3.48 0.37
N VAL A 175 18.56 3.92 -0.67
CA VAL A 175 18.85 5.15 -1.41
C VAL A 175 17.58 5.84 -1.88
N GLN A 176 17.62 7.16 -1.97
CA GLN A 176 16.56 8.00 -2.52
C GLN A 176 17.05 8.82 -3.70
N LEU A 177 16.17 9.00 -4.68
CA LEU A 177 16.26 10.08 -5.66
C LEU A 177 15.24 11.16 -5.27
N VAL A 178 15.72 12.36 -4.97
CA VAL A 178 14.89 13.53 -4.69
C VAL A 178 14.87 14.39 -5.94
N VAL A 179 13.71 14.48 -6.57
CA VAL A 179 13.51 15.05 -7.91
C VAL A 179 12.60 16.26 -7.82
N GLN A 180 13.13 17.43 -8.18
CA GLN A 180 12.36 18.66 -8.32
C GLN A 180 11.90 18.76 -9.77
N ARG A 181 10.59 18.97 -9.95
CA ARG A 181 9.93 19.00 -11.25
C ARG A 181 8.92 20.15 -11.28
N LYS A 182 8.52 20.55 -12.48
CA LYS A 182 7.49 21.56 -12.69
C LYS A 182 6.48 21.09 -13.71
N VAL A 183 5.19 21.30 -13.42
CA VAL A 183 4.09 21.01 -14.33
C VAL A 183 3.42 22.32 -14.71
N GLU A 184 3.42 22.64 -16.00
CA GLU A 184 2.77 23.85 -16.49
C GLU A 184 1.29 23.88 -16.11
N GLY A 185 0.85 24.99 -15.50
CA GLY A 185 -0.52 25.18 -15.04
C GLY A 185 -0.91 24.46 -13.75
N ALA A 186 -0.08 23.54 -13.23
CA ALA A 186 -0.33 22.86 -11.95
C ALA A 186 0.62 23.32 -10.84
N GLY A 187 1.91 23.49 -11.09
CA GLY A 187 2.86 23.99 -10.08
C GLY A 187 4.14 23.17 -9.93
N ASP A 188 4.82 23.36 -8.81
CA ASP A 188 6.05 22.66 -8.47
C ASP A 188 5.74 21.30 -7.85
N VAL A 189 6.61 20.33 -8.13
CA VAL A 189 6.47 18.94 -7.71
C VAL A 189 7.78 18.46 -7.13
N THR A 190 7.76 17.95 -5.90
CA THR A 190 8.85 17.13 -5.36
C THR A 190 8.45 15.67 -5.46
N SER A 191 9.19 14.89 -6.26
CA SER A 191 9.09 13.44 -6.29
C SER A 191 10.24 12.82 -5.50
N VAL A 192 9.95 11.86 -4.62
CA VAL A 192 10.95 11.05 -3.92
C VAL A 192 10.76 9.60 -4.31
N VAL A 193 11.80 9.01 -4.92
CA VAL A 193 11.82 7.57 -5.25
C VAL A 193 12.76 6.89 -4.27
N THR A 194 12.25 5.96 -3.46
CA THR A 194 13.02 5.25 -2.44
C THR A 194 13.22 3.80 -2.85
N LEU A 195 14.49 3.41 -2.98
CA LEU A 195 14.92 2.02 -3.18
C LEU A 195 15.50 1.52 -1.87
N TYR A 196 15.03 0.36 -1.41
CA TYR A 196 15.48 -0.24 -0.16
C TYR A 196 16.49 -1.35 -0.41
N ASP A 197 17.44 -1.52 0.51
CA ASP A 197 18.44 -2.59 0.44
C ASP A 197 17.79 -3.98 0.54
N GLU A 198 16.74 -4.08 1.37
CA GLU A 198 16.19 -5.38 1.79
C GLU A 198 14.72 -5.60 1.38
N LEU A 199 13.96 -4.55 1.06
CA LEU A 199 12.53 -4.67 0.79
C LEU A 199 12.27 -5.08 -0.68
N PRO A 200 11.24 -5.89 -0.96
CA PRO A 200 10.95 -6.40 -2.30
C PRO A 200 10.09 -5.44 -3.16
N TRP A 201 10.07 -4.16 -2.80
CA TRP A 201 9.35 -3.09 -3.49
C TRP A 201 10.17 -1.81 -3.45
N LEU A 202 9.75 -0.84 -4.25
CA LEU A 202 10.16 0.55 -4.13
C LEU A 202 8.95 1.43 -3.86
N ASP A 203 9.19 2.57 -3.21
CA ASP A 203 8.16 3.55 -2.92
C ASP A 203 8.41 4.84 -3.71
N VAL A 204 7.34 5.48 -4.15
CA VAL A 204 7.36 6.79 -4.82
C VAL A 204 6.38 7.71 -4.10
N GLU A 205 6.84 8.88 -3.70
CA GLU A 205 6.00 9.93 -3.13
C GLU A 205 6.09 11.18 -3.99
N ASN A 206 4.95 11.75 -4.38
CA ASN A 206 4.90 13.06 -5.04
C ASN A 206 4.18 14.05 -4.15
N ARG A 207 4.80 15.21 -3.94
CA ARG A 207 4.21 16.37 -3.26
C ARG A 207 4.05 17.48 -4.27
N ILE A 208 2.83 18.00 -4.38
CA ILE A 208 2.42 18.94 -5.43
C ILE A 208 1.74 20.11 -4.74
N THR A 209 2.21 21.33 -5.00
CA THR A 209 1.51 22.54 -4.55
C THR A 209 0.83 23.17 -5.76
N LYS A 210 -0.50 23.23 -5.74
CA LYS A 210 -1.31 23.65 -6.88
C LYS A 210 -2.28 24.79 -6.56
N PRO A 211 -2.45 25.79 -7.45
CA PRO A 211 -3.51 26.78 -7.31
C PRO A 211 -4.89 26.16 -7.56
N ALA A 212 -5.88 26.54 -6.76
CA ALA A 212 -7.27 26.14 -7.00
C ALA A 212 -7.84 26.82 -8.25
N THR A 213 -8.56 26.08 -9.10
CA THR A 213 -9.18 26.62 -10.31
C THR A 213 -10.58 26.05 -10.54
N LEU A 214 -11.46 26.86 -11.12
CA LEU A 214 -12.79 26.45 -11.59
C LEU A 214 -12.76 25.97 -13.06
N GLU A 215 -11.64 26.21 -13.76
CA GLU A 215 -11.44 25.66 -15.09
C GLU A 215 -11.37 24.13 -15.02
N LYS A 216 -11.89 23.47 -16.05
CA LYS A 216 -12.00 22.02 -16.07
C LYS A 216 -10.61 21.39 -16.12
N GLU A 217 -10.35 20.49 -15.19
CA GLU A 217 -9.03 19.94 -14.96
C GLU A 217 -9.06 18.49 -14.46
N ALA A 218 -7.93 17.81 -14.67
CA ALA A 218 -7.57 16.56 -14.05
C ALA A 218 -6.05 16.45 -13.89
N LEU A 219 -5.62 15.65 -12.91
CA LEU A 219 -4.22 15.33 -12.69
C LEU A 219 -4.06 13.82 -12.59
N TYR A 220 -3.05 13.31 -13.28
CA TYR A 220 -2.72 11.89 -13.33
C TYR A 220 -1.25 11.65 -13.04
N VAL A 221 -0.93 10.42 -12.62
CA VAL A 221 0.43 9.89 -12.59
C VAL A 221 0.48 8.59 -13.38
N ALA A 222 1.31 8.54 -14.43
CA ALA A 222 1.37 7.42 -15.35
C ALA A 222 2.39 6.35 -14.91
N PHE A 223 2.04 5.09 -15.17
CA PHE A 223 2.84 3.89 -14.92
C PHE A 223 2.73 2.95 -16.15
N PRO A 224 3.46 3.24 -17.25
CA PRO A 224 3.53 2.36 -18.41
C PRO A 224 4.45 1.17 -18.13
N PHE A 225 3.89 0.09 -17.58
CA PHE A 225 4.66 -1.12 -17.33
C PHE A 225 5.01 -1.84 -18.64
N ALA A 226 6.16 -2.51 -18.67
CA ALA A 226 6.66 -3.32 -19.78
C ALA A 226 5.87 -4.63 -19.95
N LEU A 227 4.56 -4.50 -20.15
CA LEU A 227 3.61 -5.57 -20.43
C LEU A 227 2.96 -5.25 -21.78
N THR A 228 2.51 -6.27 -22.52
CA THR A 228 1.93 -6.07 -23.86
C THR A 228 0.42 -6.20 -23.90
N ARG A 229 -0.11 -7.25 -23.27
CA ARG A 229 -1.56 -7.51 -23.14
C ARG A 229 -1.85 -8.14 -21.77
N PRO A 230 -1.58 -7.44 -20.67
CA PRO A 230 -1.70 -8.03 -19.36
C PRO A 230 -3.17 -8.28 -18.99
N THR A 231 -3.37 -9.32 -18.17
CA THR A 231 -4.53 -9.39 -17.29
C THR A 231 -4.37 -8.32 -16.22
N VAL A 232 -5.45 -7.56 -15.97
CA VAL A 232 -5.49 -6.56 -14.92
C VAL A 232 -6.53 -6.99 -13.89
N GLU A 233 -6.06 -7.26 -12.67
CA GLU A 233 -6.90 -7.52 -11.52
C GLU A 233 -6.94 -6.28 -10.62
N VAL A 234 -8.15 -5.85 -10.28
CA VAL A 234 -8.38 -4.70 -9.39
C VAL A 234 -9.03 -5.22 -8.11
N GLU A 235 -8.51 -4.80 -6.97
CA GLU A 235 -9.16 -5.09 -5.70
C GLU A 235 -10.50 -4.35 -5.59
N VAL A 236 -11.55 -5.11 -5.28
CA VAL A 236 -12.88 -4.60 -4.96
C VAL A 236 -13.21 -5.00 -3.52
N PRO A 237 -14.25 -4.41 -2.88
CA PRO A 237 -14.60 -4.77 -1.51
C PRO A 237 -14.75 -6.29 -1.33
N LEU A 238 -13.92 -6.87 -0.46
CA LEU A 238 -13.89 -8.31 -0.14
C LEU A 238 -13.61 -9.23 -1.33
N GLY A 239 -12.96 -8.74 -2.38
CA GLY A 239 -12.69 -9.57 -3.55
C GLY A 239 -11.77 -8.92 -4.58
N ARG A 240 -11.77 -9.48 -5.77
CA ARG A 240 -11.03 -8.97 -6.93
C ARG A 240 -11.91 -9.04 -8.17
N MET A 241 -11.63 -8.15 -9.12
CA MET A 241 -12.29 -8.08 -10.41
C MET A 241 -11.22 -8.10 -11.49
N THR A 242 -11.32 -9.02 -12.44
CA THR A 242 -10.53 -8.94 -13.68
C THR A 242 -11.23 -7.99 -14.65
N VAL A 243 -10.48 -6.97 -15.07
CA VAL A 243 -10.93 -5.94 -16.01
C VAL A 243 -11.46 -6.56 -17.29
N ASP A 244 -12.57 -5.99 -17.79
CA ASP A 244 -13.34 -6.42 -18.96
C ASP A 244 -14.02 -7.80 -18.88
N ARG A 245 -13.48 -8.75 -18.09
CA ARG A 245 -14.05 -10.09 -17.87
C ARG A 245 -15.20 -10.10 -16.87
N ASP A 246 -14.98 -9.55 -15.68
CA ASP A 246 -15.91 -9.66 -14.54
C ASP A 246 -16.91 -8.49 -14.48
N GLN A 247 -16.81 -7.56 -15.42
CA GLN A 247 -17.67 -6.39 -15.51
C GLN A 247 -18.93 -6.69 -16.32
N GLN A 248 -20.09 -6.28 -15.81
CA GLN A 248 -21.35 -6.36 -16.56
C GLN A 248 -21.25 -5.59 -17.89
N ARG A 249 -22.00 -6.06 -18.90
CA ARG A 249 -22.19 -5.33 -20.16
C ARG A 249 -22.78 -3.96 -19.88
N GLY A 250 -22.20 -2.91 -20.46
CA GLY A 250 -22.61 -1.52 -20.22
C GLY A 250 -21.98 -0.85 -18.99
N GLY A 251 -21.24 -1.59 -18.15
CA GLY A 251 -20.45 -0.99 -17.06
C GLY A 251 -19.31 -0.08 -17.55
N CYS A 252 -18.91 0.89 -16.72
CA CYS A 252 -17.84 1.83 -17.04
C CYS A 252 -16.50 1.11 -17.26
N ARG A 253 -15.76 1.52 -18.30
CA ARG A 253 -14.40 1.04 -18.63
C ARG A 253 -13.40 2.18 -18.86
N ASP A 254 -13.83 3.41 -18.56
CA ASP A 254 -13.03 4.62 -18.71
C ASP A 254 -12.24 4.94 -17.44
N TRP A 255 -12.71 4.51 -16.27
CA TRP A 255 -12.01 4.61 -15.00
C TRP A 255 -12.49 3.52 -14.03
N TYR A 256 -11.69 3.28 -13.00
CA TYR A 256 -11.91 2.27 -11.98
C TYR A 256 -11.66 2.87 -10.60
N ALA A 257 -12.33 2.31 -9.59
CA ALA A 257 -11.95 2.49 -8.20
C ALA A 257 -11.24 1.22 -7.71
N HIS A 258 -10.26 1.38 -6.84
CA HIS A 258 -9.59 0.27 -6.17
C HIS A 258 -9.52 0.53 -4.66
N ALA A 259 -9.41 -0.53 -3.86
CA ALA A 259 -9.22 -0.40 -2.42
C ALA A 259 -7.74 -0.18 -2.07
N HIS A 260 -6.87 -1.15 -2.36
CA HIS A 260 -5.45 -1.06 -1.99
C HIS A 260 -4.50 -1.39 -3.14
N TRP A 261 -4.88 -2.29 -4.06
CA TRP A 261 -3.97 -2.74 -5.12
C TRP A 261 -4.62 -2.96 -6.48
N VAL A 262 -3.78 -2.86 -7.50
CA VAL A 262 -4.02 -3.30 -8.87
C VAL A 262 -2.85 -4.12 -9.34
N TRP A 263 -3.13 -5.31 -9.86
CA TRP A 263 -2.12 -6.22 -10.36
C TRP A 263 -2.23 -6.34 -11.87
N LEU A 264 -1.20 -5.88 -12.58
CA LEU A 264 -1.07 -6.05 -14.03
C LEU A 264 -0.06 -7.17 -14.27
N HIS A 265 -0.46 -8.22 -14.94
CA HIS A 265 0.41 -9.38 -15.15
C HIS A 265 0.11 -10.12 -16.45
N ASP A 266 1.11 -10.82 -16.96
CA ASP A 266 0.96 -11.78 -18.04
C ASP A 266 1.55 -13.15 -17.62
N ALA A 267 1.84 -14.02 -18.59
CA ALA A 267 2.38 -15.34 -18.30
C ALA A 267 3.84 -15.32 -17.82
N ALA A 268 4.57 -14.22 -18.03
CA ALA A 268 5.98 -14.11 -17.72
C ALA A 268 6.21 -13.42 -16.36
N ASP A 269 5.61 -12.25 -16.16
CA ASP A 269 5.83 -11.41 -14.97
C ASP A 269 4.58 -10.58 -14.62
N GLY A 270 4.62 -9.89 -13.48
CA GLY A 270 3.60 -8.91 -13.11
C GLY A 270 4.13 -7.76 -12.27
N MET A 271 3.43 -6.63 -12.37
CA MET A 271 3.64 -5.46 -11.52
C MET A 271 2.38 -5.22 -10.68
N LEU A 272 2.56 -5.31 -9.37
CA LEU A 272 1.57 -4.87 -8.41
C LEU A 272 1.81 -3.40 -8.10
N TRP A 273 0.75 -2.62 -8.29
CA TRP A 273 0.70 -1.19 -8.03
C TRP A 273 -0.28 -0.93 -6.88
N SER A 274 0.13 -0.11 -5.93
CA SER A 274 -0.71 0.36 -4.82
C SER A 274 -0.61 1.86 -4.69
N GLY A 275 -1.75 2.54 -4.58
CA GLY A 275 -1.85 3.99 -4.43
C GLY A 275 -2.78 4.38 -3.27
N PRO A 276 -2.29 4.40 -2.01
CA PRO A 276 -3.12 4.71 -0.83
C PRO A 276 -3.81 6.08 -0.88
N ASP A 277 -3.28 7.03 -1.66
CA ASP A 277 -3.80 8.39 -1.74
C ASP A 277 -4.57 8.67 -3.04
N THR A 278 -4.76 7.66 -3.90
CA THR A 278 -5.36 7.82 -5.23
C THR A 278 -6.38 6.73 -5.51
N PRO A 279 -7.63 6.83 -5.01
CA PRO A 279 -8.59 5.73 -5.07
C PRO A 279 -9.12 5.44 -6.49
N LEU A 280 -8.84 6.32 -7.45
CA LEU A 280 -9.24 6.19 -8.84
C LEU A 280 -8.04 5.94 -9.74
N LEU A 281 -8.29 5.20 -10.82
CA LEU A 281 -7.33 5.00 -11.90
C LEU A 281 -8.00 4.92 -13.26
N THR A 282 -7.21 5.13 -14.31
CA THR A 282 -7.56 4.78 -15.68
C THR A 282 -6.54 3.82 -16.26
N LEU A 283 -6.92 3.14 -17.33
CA LEU A 283 -6.07 2.21 -18.07
C LEU A 283 -5.89 2.68 -19.50
N ASN A 284 -4.71 2.43 -20.07
CA ASN A 284 -4.25 2.78 -21.42
C ASN A 284 -4.09 4.28 -21.69
N ASP A 285 -4.99 5.13 -21.20
CA ASP A 285 -5.01 6.57 -21.45
C ASP A 285 -5.67 7.32 -20.30
N ILE A 286 -5.48 8.63 -20.25
CA ILE A 286 -6.25 9.55 -19.40
C ILE A 286 -7.75 9.49 -19.76
N PHE A 287 -8.62 9.99 -18.88
CA PHE A 287 -10.05 10.04 -19.19
C PHE A 287 -10.33 11.05 -20.31
N ARG A 288 -10.78 10.54 -21.46
CA ARG A 288 -11.15 11.34 -22.64
C ARG A 288 -12.64 11.28 -23.00
N GLY A 289 -13.48 10.71 -22.12
CA GLY A 289 -14.90 10.57 -22.41
C GLY A 289 -15.17 9.62 -23.58
N GLN A 290 -14.43 8.52 -23.66
CA GLN A 290 -14.59 7.55 -24.77
C GLN A 290 -15.82 6.65 -24.56
N TRP A 291 -16.28 6.49 -23.31
CA TRP A 291 -17.43 5.67 -22.94
C TRP A 291 -17.28 4.25 -23.49
N ARG A 292 -16.13 3.65 -23.15
CA ARG A 292 -15.63 2.41 -23.73
C ARG A 292 -16.59 1.25 -23.45
N ARG A 293 -16.89 0.47 -24.50
CA ARG A 293 -17.71 -0.75 -24.39
C ARG A 293 -16.90 -1.99 -24.02
N THR A 294 -15.63 -2.01 -24.42
CA THR A 294 -14.63 -3.03 -24.13
C THR A 294 -13.31 -2.34 -23.84
N LEU A 295 -12.42 -3.03 -23.15
CA LEU A 295 -11.08 -2.53 -22.88
C LEU A 295 -10.08 -3.68 -22.95
N GLU A 296 -9.08 -3.54 -23.82
CA GLU A 296 -7.90 -4.39 -23.82
C GLU A 296 -6.77 -3.64 -23.12
N PRO A 297 -6.35 -4.03 -21.90
CA PRO A 297 -5.26 -3.36 -21.21
C PRO A 297 -3.96 -3.50 -22.00
N ASP A 298 -3.22 -2.39 -22.14
CA ASP A 298 -1.91 -2.41 -22.78
C ASP A 298 -0.77 -2.59 -21.77
N GLY A 299 -1.01 -2.34 -20.48
CA GLY A 299 0.01 -2.30 -19.41
C GLY A 299 0.28 -0.91 -18.84
N THR A 300 -0.41 0.12 -19.32
CA THR A 300 -0.35 1.48 -18.80
C THR A 300 -1.47 1.71 -17.80
N LEU A 301 -1.09 2.03 -16.57
CA LEU A 301 -1.99 2.50 -15.53
C LEU A 301 -1.77 3.99 -15.29
N PHE A 302 -2.84 4.75 -15.10
CA PHE A 302 -2.76 6.12 -14.61
C PHE A 302 -3.45 6.19 -13.26
N ALA A 303 -2.73 6.58 -12.22
CA ALA A 303 -3.35 7.02 -10.98
C ALA A 303 -4.12 8.31 -11.28
N TYR A 304 -5.43 8.32 -11.00
CA TYR A 304 -6.29 9.45 -11.27
C TYR A 304 -6.42 10.29 -9.99
N VAL A 305 -5.45 11.21 -9.80
CA VAL A 305 -5.19 11.90 -8.53
C VAL A 305 -6.33 12.85 -8.15
N LEU A 306 -6.78 13.67 -9.10
CA LEU A 306 -7.89 14.61 -8.90
C LEU A 306 -8.51 15.01 -10.24
N HIS A 307 -9.73 15.53 -10.19
CA HIS A 307 -10.39 16.24 -11.29
C HIS A 307 -11.56 17.09 -10.78
N ASN A 308 -12.06 18.01 -11.61
CA ASN A 308 -13.31 18.74 -11.36
C ASN A 308 -14.32 18.63 -12.52
N TYR A 309 -14.20 17.57 -13.34
CA TYR A 309 -15.10 17.34 -14.46
C TYR A 309 -16.57 17.30 -14.03
N TRP A 310 -16.95 16.35 -13.17
CA TRP A 310 -18.36 16.12 -12.85
C TRP A 310 -18.96 17.19 -11.92
N PRO A 311 -20.12 17.77 -12.27
CA PRO A 311 -20.81 18.77 -11.44
C PRO A 311 -21.68 18.09 -10.37
N THR A 312 -21.12 17.13 -9.63
CA THR A 312 -21.84 16.35 -8.61
C THR A 312 -21.26 16.69 -7.26
N ASN A 313 -22.08 17.23 -6.32
CA ASN A 313 -21.89 17.36 -4.85
C ASN A 313 -20.49 17.37 -4.19
N PHE A 314 -19.43 17.70 -4.91
CA PHE A 314 -18.02 17.75 -4.51
C PHE A 314 -17.48 19.17 -4.75
N ALA A 315 -16.31 19.46 -4.20
CA ALA A 315 -15.67 20.77 -4.39
C ALA A 315 -15.43 21.04 -5.89
N ALA A 316 -15.94 22.17 -6.39
CA ALA A 316 -15.80 22.56 -7.81
C ALA A 316 -14.35 22.94 -8.21
N ARG A 317 -13.46 23.09 -7.23
CA ARG A 317 -12.04 23.39 -7.40
C ARG A 317 -11.22 22.68 -6.34
N GLN A 318 -10.01 22.27 -6.70
CA GLN A 318 -9.06 21.62 -5.79
C GLN A 318 -7.72 22.35 -5.89
N GLY A 319 -7.07 22.60 -4.75
CA GLY A 319 -5.77 23.27 -4.66
C GLY A 319 -5.17 23.16 -3.27
N GLY A 320 -3.98 23.72 -3.07
CA GLY A 320 -3.15 23.51 -1.89
C GLY A 320 -2.12 22.40 -2.11
N ASP A 321 -1.67 21.81 -1.01
CA ASP A 321 -0.67 20.75 -1.01
C ASP A 321 -1.33 19.38 -1.15
N VAL A 322 -0.95 18.65 -2.18
CA VAL A 322 -1.42 17.29 -2.48
C VAL A 322 -0.23 16.35 -2.37
N THR A 323 -0.38 15.27 -1.61
CA THR A 323 0.59 14.17 -1.56
C THR A 323 -0.03 12.94 -2.19
N CYS A 324 0.66 12.29 -3.11
CA CYS A 324 0.28 10.98 -3.62
C CYS A 324 1.45 9.99 -3.55
N ARG A 325 1.25 8.93 -2.77
CA ARG A 325 2.20 7.84 -2.56
C ARG A 325 1.83 6.63 -3.40
N PHE A 326 2.86 5.93 -3.86
CA PHE A 326 2.75 4.71 -4.64
C PHE A 326 3.78 3.70 -4.17
N ARG A 327 3.40 2.42 -4.13
CA ARG A 327 4.31 1.30 -3.94
C ARG A 327 4.29 0.42 -5.19
N LEU A 328 5.47 0.15 -5.75
CA LEU A 328 5.63 -0.70 -6.93
C LEU A 328 6.32 -2.00 -6.53
N SER A 329 5.63 -3.12 -6.73
CA SER A 329 6.09 -4.45 -6.35
C SER A 329 6.14 -5.39 -7.56
N PRO A 330 7.33 -5.81 -8.01
CA PRO A 330 7.46 -6.88 -8.98
C PRO A 330 7.01 -8.20 -8.35
N LEU A 331 6.12 -8.91 -9.05
CA LEU A 331 5.63 -10.22 -8.69
C LEU A 331 5.98 -11.20 -9.82
N ALA A 332 6.59 -12.34 -9.47
CA ALA A 332 6.91 -13.38 -10.43
C ALA A 332 5.64 -14.11 -10.89
N ALA A 333 5.60 -14.53 -12.15
CA ALA A 333 4.54 -15.42 -12.62
C ALA A 333 4.54 -16.75 -11.83
N GLY A 334 3.35 -17.28 -11.56
CA GLY A 334 3.18 -18.51 -10.78
C GLY A 334 3.58 -18.40 -9.31
N GLY A 335 3.80 -17.17 -8.79
CA GLY A 335 4.03 -16.92 -7.38
C GLY A 335 2.81 -17.23 -6.50
N ASP A 336 2.97 -16.99 -5.20
CA ASP A 336 1.89 -17.17 -4.22
C ASP A 336 0.64 -16.32 -4.59
N PRO A 337 -0.54 -16.94 -4.80
CA PRO A 337 -1.75 -16.23 -5.23
C PRO A 337 -2.29 -15.22 -4.20
N ALA A 338 -1.84 -15.30 -2.94
CA ALA A 338 -2.18 -14.34 -1.89
C ALA A 338 -1.23 -13.12 -1.86
N GLU A 339 -0.10 -13.17 -2.55
CA GLU A 339 0.93 -12.13 -2.51
C GLU A 339 0.45 -10.75 -2.99
N PRO A 340 -0.38 -10.62 -4.05
CA PRO A 340 -0.97 -9.34 -4.44
C PRO A 340 -1.74 -8.68 -3.29
N VAL A 341 -2.55 -9.46 -2.57
CA VAL A 341 -3.36 -8.96 -1.45
C VAL A 341 -2.46 -8.58 -0.28
N ARG A 342 -1.50 -9.45 0.07
CA ARG A 342 -0.57 -9.21 1.18
C ARG A 342 0.23 -7.93 0.99
N ARG A 343 0.90 -7.76 -0.16
CA ARG A 343 1.70 -6.57 -0.45
C ARG A 343 0.83 -5.34 -0.67
N GLY A 344 -0.33 -5.51 -1.29
CA GLY A 344 -1.29 -4.44 -1.56
C GLY A 344 -1.82 -3.80 -0.29
N TRP A 345 -2.30 -4.63 0.65
CA TRP A 345 -2.69 -4.17 1.97
C TRP A 345 -1.51 -3.56 2.73
N ALA A 346 -0.32 -4.16 2.63
CA ALA A 346 0.85 -3.61 3.31
C ALA A 346 1.24 -2.21 2.84
N ALA A 347 1.01 -1.88 1.57
CA ALA A 347 1.23 -0.54 1.03
C ALA A 347 0.28 0.52 1.58
N CYS A 348 -0.93 0.13 1.98
CA CYS A 348 -1.99 1.07 2.37
C CYS A 348 -2.28 1.10 3.88
N ASP A 349 -1.91 0.06 4.62
CA ASP A 349 -2.05 -0.04 6.07
C ASP A 349 -0.65 -0.16 6.71
N PRO A 350 -0.01 0.94 7.12
CA PRO A 350 1.36 0.92 7.62
C PRO A 350 1.47 0.17 8.96
N LEU A 351 2.69 -0.12 9.40
CA LEU A 351 2.95 -0.53 10.78
C LEU A 351 2.68 0.66 11.72
N TYR A 352 2.07 0.39 12.87
CA TYR A 352 1.74 1.41 13.87
C TYR A 352 2.82 1.43 14.94
N VAL A 353 3.25 2.61 15.37
CA VAL A 353 4.25 2.75 16.44
C VAL A 353 3.67 3.52 17.62
N SER A 354 3.92 3.04 18.84
CA SER A 354 3.53 3.73 20.06
C SER A 354 4.37 4.99 20.30
N ALA A 355 3.86 5.86 21.18
CA ALA A 355 4.71 6.83 21.87
C ALA A 355 5.84 6.11 22.65
N PRO A 356 6.95 6.80 22.96
CA PRO A 356 7.94 6.29 23.89
C PRO A 356 7.29 5.92 25.23
N TYR A 357 7.76 4.83 25.84
CA TYR A 357 7.37 4.43 27.18
C TYR A 357 8.60 4.00 27.99
N ALA A 358 8.47 3.94 29.32
CA ALA A 358 9.46 3.32 30.19
C ALA A 358 8.95 1.94 30.63
N SER A 359 9.64 0.88 30.22
CA SER A 359 9.37 -0.48 30.65
C SER A 359 9.80 -0.68 32.10
N ALA A 360 8.97 -1.34 32.90
CA ALA A 360 9.35 -1.80 34.24
C ALA A 360 10.22 -3.09 34.23
N GLY A 361 10.58 -3.61 33.05
CA GLY A 361 11.41 -4.80 32.88
C GLY A 361 10.59 -6.07 32.70
N SER A 362 9.84 -6.49 33.72
CA SER A 362 8.97 -7.68 33.69
C SER A 362 7.49 -7.31 33.58
N GLY A 363 6.79 -7.86 32.59
CA GLY A 363 5.34 -7.74 32.43
C GLY A 363 4.72 -9.08 32.05
N ARG A 364 3.38 -9.18 32.11
CA ARG A 364 2.64 -10.40 31.73
C ARG A 364 2.70 -10.70 30.24
N LEU A 365 2.93 -9.67 29.42
CA LEU A 365 2.97 -9.80 27.96
C LEU A 365 4.42 -10.03 27.47
N PRO A 366 4.65 -10.96 26.53
CA PRO A 366 5.94 -11.13 25.88
C PRO A 366 6.37 -9.87 25.13
N ARG A 367 7.66 -9.78 24.78
CA ARG A 367 8.16 -8.66 23.95
C ARG A 367 7.78 -8.80 22.47
N LYS A 368 7.29 -9.96 22.03
CA LYS A 368 6.83 -10.21 20.67
C LYS A 368 5.74 -11.27 20.74
N ASP A 369 4.55 -10.95 20.24
CA ASP A 369 3.40 -11.85 20.29
C ASP A 369 2.33 -11.44 19.26
N SER A 370 1.33 -12.29 19.10
CA SER A 370 0.12 -12.07 18.30
C SER A 370 -1.13 -12.13 19.18
N GLY A 371 -2.17 -11.38 18.82
CA GLY A 371 -3.48 -11.49 19.47
C GLY A 371 -4.19 -12.81 19.13
N LEU A 372 -4.02 -13.28 17.90
CA LEU A 372 -4.45 -14.57 17.38
C LEU A 372 -3.57 -14.96 16.19
N LEU A 373 -3.57 -16.23 15.81
CA LEU A 373 -2.82 -16.72 14.66
C LEU A 373 -3.73 -17.43 13.65
N VAL A 374 -3.63 -17.00 12.39
CA VAL A 374 -4.14 -17.72 11.21
C VAL A 374 -2.91 -18.04 10.36
N ALA A 375 -2.54 -19.31 10.29
CA ALA A 375 -1.30 -19.73 9.64
C ALA A 375 -1.43 -19.86 8.10
N ASP A 376 -2.66 -19.96 7.60
CA ASP A 376 -2.92 -20.12 6.17
C ASP A 376 -2.63 -18.81 5.42
N PRO A 377 -1.64 -18.77 4.51
CA PRO A 377 -1.26 -17.54 3.82
C PRO A 377 -2.34 -17.06 2.83
N GLY A 378 -3.27 -17.92 2.42
CA GLY A 378 -4.36 -17.57 1.52
C GLY A 378 -5.63 -17.07 2.21
N VAL A 379 -5.57 -16.80 3.51
CA VAL A 379 -6.68 -16.27 4.30
C VAL A 379 -6.32 -14.92 4.90
N ALA A 380 -7.20 -13.93 4.68
CA ALA A 380 -7.11 -12.62 5.30
C ALA A 380 -8.09 -12.51 6.49
N VAL A 381 -7.64 -11.94 7.59
CA VAL A 381 -8.46 -11.42 8.67
C VAL A 381 -8.89 -10.00 8.31
N VAL A 382 -10.13 -9.85 7.86
CA VAL A 382 -10.72 -8.57 7.42
C VAL A 382 -11.46 -7.85 8.56
N GLY A 383 -11.44 -8.43 9.76
CA GLY A 383 -11.92 -7.77 10.98
C GLY A 383 -11.65 -8.62 12.21
N ALA A 384 -11.11 -8.00 13.26
CA ALA A 384 -10.96 -8.61 14.58
C ALA A 384 -11.31 -7.55 15.63
N LYS A 385 -12.40 -7.74 16.35
CA LYS A 385 -12.86 -6.77 17.35
C LYS A 385 -13.60 -7.44 18.51
N PRO A 386 -13.72 -6.78 19.67
CA PRO A 386 -14.70 -7.19 20.68
C PRO A 386 -16.10 -7.30 20.06
N ALA A 387 -16.87 -8.32 20.45
CA ALA A 387 -18.28 -8.41 20.09
C ALA A 387 -19.03 -7.17 20.62
N ASP A 388 -20.10 -6.76 19.94
CA ASP A 388 -20.86 -5.54 20.29
C ASP A 388 -21.50 -5.65 21.68
N ASP A 389 -21.92 -6.85 22.06
CA ASP A 389 -22.42 -7.18 23.41
C ASP A 389 -21.30 -7.37 24.47
N ARG A 390 -20.04 -7.13 24.08
CA ARG A 390 -18.82 -7.28 24.91
C ARG A 390 -18.57 -8.69 25.43
N SER A 391 -19.20 -9.71 24.87
CA SER A 391 -19.02 -11.10 25.25
C SER A 391 -18.18 -11.84 24.20
N GLY A 392 -16.87 -11.83 24.39
CA GLY A 392 -15.89 -12.41 23.46
C GLY A 392 -15.47 -11.44 22.34
N ALA A 393 -14.82 -11.99 21.32
CA ALA A 393 -14.35 -11.27 20.14
C ALA A 393 -14.90 -11.91 18.86
N VAL A 394 -15.12 -11.11 17.83
CA VAL A 394 -15.50 -11.57 16.49
C VAL A 394 -14.31 -11.44 15.56
N VAL A 395 -14.00 -12.53 14.86
CA VAL A 395 -12.95 -12.62 13.83
C VAL A 395 -13.62 -12.93 12.51
N LYS A 396 -13.35 -12.10 11.49
CA LYS A 396 -13.91 -12.19 10.14
C LYS A 396 -12.79 -12.58 9.18
N LEU A 397 -13.01 -13.64 8.43
CA LEU A 397 -12.05 -14.26 7.53
C LEU A 397 -12.53 -14.13 6.09
N LEU A 398 -11.59 -14.00 5.16
CA LEU A 398 -11.79 -13.96 3.72
C LEU A 398 -10.76 -14.87 3.05
N ASP A 399 -11.21 -15.76 2.16
CA ASP A 399 -10.30 -16.46 1.25
C ASP A 399 -9.90 -15.53 0.12
N VAL A 400 -8.59 -15.38 -0.08
CA VAL A 400 -8.03 -14.51 -1.11
C VAL A 400 -7.39 -15.27 -2.26
N THR A 401 -7.55 -16.59 -2.32
CA THR A 401 -6.86 -17.46 -3.29
C THR A 401 -7.79 -18.37 -4.10
N GLY A 402 -9.08 -18.39 -3.79
CA GLY A 402 -10.10 -19.13 -4.56
C GLY A 402 -10.15 -20.62 -4.26
N VAL A 403 -9.69 -21.06 -3.08
CA VAL A 403 -9.67 -22.47 -2.69
C VAL A 403 -10.48 -22.66 -1.41
N ALA A 404 -11.52 -23.48 -1.46
CA ALA A 404 -12.29 -23.83 -0.26
C ALA A 404 -11.41 -24.65 0.69
N ARG A 405 -11.37 -24.31 1.98
CA ARG A 405 -10.53 -25.02 2.96
C ARG A 405 -11.01 -24.85 4.41
N PRO A 406 -10.67 -25.79 5.30
CA PRO A 406 -10.74 -25.57 6.74
C PRO A 406 -9.67 -24.57 7.17
N VAL A 407 -10.06 -23.57 7.96
CA VAL A 407 -9.16 -22.54 8.49
C VAL A 407 -9.11 -22.61 10.01
N ALA A 408 -7.93 -22.88 10.55
CA ALA A 408 -7.69 -22.87 11.98
C ALA A 408 -7.34 -21.46 12.47
N VAL A 409 -8.11 -20.98 13.46
CA VAL A 409 -7.78 -19.80 14.25
C VAL A 409 -7.23 -20.26 15.59
N TRP A 410 -5.98 -19.90 15.85
CA TRP A 410 -5.24 -20.28 17.05
C TRP A 410 -5.24 -19.14 18.07
N PRO A 411 -5.28 -19.45 19.36
CA PRO A 411 -5.12 -18.46 20.41
C PRO A 411 -3.70 -17.87 20.38
N GLY A 412 -3.59 -16.57 20.67
CA GLY A 412 -2.34 -15.91 21.00
C GLY A 412 -2.22 -15.73 22.52
N ALA A 413 -2.13 -14.48 22.98
CA ALA A 413 -2.08 -14.14 24.41
C ALA A 413 -3.29 -14.63 25.26
N TYR A 414 -4.41 -15.03 24.63
CA TYR A 414 -5.63 -15.48 25.32
C TYR A 414 -6.16 -16.79 24.75
N GLY A 415 -6.48 -17.75 25.61
CA GLY A 415 -7.15 -19.01 25.23
C GLY A 415 -8.65 -18.84 24.96
N PHE A 416 -9.19 -19.68 24.09
CA PHE A 416 -10.63 -19.73 23.78
C PHE A 416 -11.34 -20.72 24.70
N ARG A 417 -12.41 -20.29 25.37
CA ARG A 417 -13.28 -21.16 26.18
C ARG A 417 -14.39 -21.82 25.36
N ALA A 418 -14.85 -21.11 24.33
CA ALA A 418 -15.85 -21.58 23.39
C ALA A 418 -15.71 -20.81 22.08
N ALA A 419 -16.19 -21.40 21.00
CA ALA A 419 -16.34 -20.72 19.72
C ALA A 419 -17.72 -21.01 19.12
N ARG A 420 -18.21 -20.07 18.32
CA ARG A 420 -19.40 -20.23 17.49
C ARG A 420 -19.12 -19.67 16.10
N ARG A 421 -19.76 -20.26 15.08
CA ARG A 421 -19.90 -19.57 13.81
C ARG A 421 -20.65 -18.25 14.03
N ALA A 422 -20.27 -17.22 13.30
CA ALA A 422 -20.98 -15.96 13.26
C ALA A 422 -21.12 -15.50 11.81
N ASN A 423 -22.10 -14.65 11.54
CA ASN A 423 -22.10 -13.86 10.31
C ASN A 423 -21.39 -12.50 10.55
N PHE A 424 -21.30 -11.67 9.50
CA PHE A 424 -20.57 -10.40 9.58
C PHE A 424 -21.27 -9.32 10.43
N VAL A 425 -22.52 -9.57 10.85
CA VAL A 425 -23.29 -8.75 11.80
C VAL A 425 -23.46 -9.44 13.17
N GLU A 426 -22.58 -10.40 13.48
CA GLU A 426 -22.42 -11.04 14.80
C GLU A 426 -23.55 -11.96 15.27
N ASN A 427 -24.49 -12.32 14.38
CA ASN A 427 -25.48 -13.34 14.71
C ASN A 427 -24.78 -14.69 14.85
N ASN A 428 -24.88 -15.27 16.05
CA ASN A 428 -24.31 -16.57 16.36
C ASN A 428 -25.06 -17.69 15.63
N GLY A 429 -24.29 -18.60 15.03
CA GLY A 429 -24.76 -19.89 14.54
C GLY A 429 -24.27 -21.03 15.43
N ASP A 430 -23.95 -22.14 14.77
CA ASP A 430 -23.58 -23.40 15.42
C ASP A 430 -22.32 -23.28 16.28
N PRO A 431 -22.25 -24.02 17.40
CA PRO A 431 -21.01 -24.19 18.16
C PRO A 431 -19.88 -24.74 17.30
N VAL A 432 -18.68 -24.21 17.49
CA VAL A 432 -17.44 -24.72 16.89
C VAL A 432 -16.61 -25.35 18.01
N PRO A 433 -16.26 -26.65 17.91
CA PRO A 433 -15.42 -27.29 18.91
C PRO A 433 -14.06 -26.59 19.04
N ILE A 434 -13.61 -26.45 20.28
CA ILE A 434 -12.22 -26.07 20.57
C ILE A 434 -11.41 -27.35 20.67
N ALA A 435 -10.37 -27.47 19.84
CA ALA A 435 -9.49 -28.65 19.86
C ALA A 435 -8.61 -28.67 21.13
N ALA A 436 -7.93 -29.80 21.38
CA ALA A 436 -7.06 -29.97 22.55
C ALA A 436 -5.91 -28.94 22.62
N ASP A 437 -5.49 -28.42 21.47
CA ASP A 437 -4.47 -27.37 21.34
C ASP A 437 -5.06 -25.95 21.29
N GLY A 438 -6.35 -25.80 21.59
CA GLY A 438 -7.02 -24.53 21.78
C GLY A 438 -7.54 -23.85 20.51
N ARG A 439 -7.31 -24.41 19.31
CA ARG A 439 -7.78 -23.79 18.06
C ARG A 439 -9.27 -24.00 17.81
N ALA A 440 -9.88 -23.06 17.10
CA ALA A 440 -11.20 -23.18 16.50
C ALA A 440 -11.07 -23.24 14.97
N THR A 441 -11.77 -24.19 14.32
CA THR A 441 -11.69 -24.37 12.86
C THR A 441 -12.99 -23.97 12.18
N LEU A 442 -12.89 -23.13 11.14
CA LEU A 442 -14.01 -22.72 10.30
C LEU A 442 -13.82 -23.23 8.87
N GLU A 443 -14.85 -23.85 8.29
CA GLU A 443 -14.86 -24.13 6.84
C GLU A 443 -15.08 -22.82 6.07
N LEU A 444 -14.12 -22.44 5.23
CA LEU A 444 -14.16 -21.23 4.44
C LEU A 444 -14.32 -21.59 2.95
N PRO A 445 -15.39 -21.12 2.27
CA PRO A 445 -15.58 -21.36 0.85
C PRO A 445 -14.50 -20.66 -0.01
N ALA A 446 -14.31 -21.16 -1.25
CA ALA A 446 -13.49 -20.48 -2.26
C ALA A 446 -14.02 -19.08 -2.53
N TRP A 447 -13.15 -18.07 -2.50
CA TRP A 447 -13.50 -16.64 -2.56
C TRP A 447 -14.52 -16.20 -1.50
N GLY A 448 -14.71 -17.03 -0.47
CA GLY A 448 -15.76 -16.90 0.50
C GLY A 448 -15.31 -16.13 1.74
N VAL A 449 -16.32 -15.69 2.48
CA VAL A 449 -16.15 -15.10 3.81
C VAL A 449 -16.71 -16.01 4.89
N GLY A 450 -16.19 -15.86 6.09
CA GLY A 450 -16.69 -16.55 7.27
C GLY A 450 -16.34 -15.79 8.54
N ALA A 451 -17.08 -16.00 9.62
CA ALA A 451 -16.73 -15.39 10.89
C ALA A 451 -16.87 -16.37 12.06
N LEU A 452 -16.02 -16.15 13.07
CA LEU A 452 -16.05 -16.85 14.34
C LEU A 452 -16.27 -15.84 15.46
N ARG A 453 -17.14 -16.19 16.41
CA ARG A 453 -17.18 -15.56 17.71
C ARG A 453 -16.38 -16.43 18.68
N LEU A 454 -15.34 -15.85 19.27
CA LEU A 454 -14.41 -16.49 20.19
C LEU A 454 -14.64 -15.95 21.60
N PHE A 455 -15.04 -16.82 22.52
CA PHE A 455 -15.26 -16.45 23.91
C PHE A 455 -13.97 -16.64 24.71
N THR A 456 -13.39 -15.55 25.21
CA THR A 456 -12.18 -15.56 26.03
C THR A 456 -12.52 -15.56 27.52
N SER A 457 -11.59 -15.98 28.37
CA SER A 457 -11.72 -15.79 29.82
C SER A 457 -11.73 -14.30 30.17
N ARG A 458 -12.74 -13.84 30.92
CA ARG A 458 -12.67 -12.56 31.65
C ARG A 458 -11.65 -12.70 32.79
N GLU A 459 -10.36 -12.60 32.51
CA GLU A 459 -9.45 -12.11 33.55
C GLU A 459 -9.46 -10.58 33.46
N ARG A 460 -9.98 -9.95 34.50
CA ARG A 460 -9.88 -8.50 34.70
C ARG A 460 -8.40 -8.12 34.61
N ALA A 461 -8.06 -7.23 33.69
CA ALA A 461 -6.90 -6.37 33.90
C ALA A 461 -7.21 -5.56 35.17
N GLY A 462 -6.68 -6.03 36.30
CA GLY A 462 -6.63 -5.34 37.57
C GLY A 462 -5.20 -4.92 37.83
#